data_AF-A0A520ICG7-F1
#
_entry.id   AF-A0A520ICG7-F1
#
_cell.length_a   1.000
_cell.length_b   1.000
_cell.length_c   1.000
_cell.angle_alpha   90.00
_cell.angle_beta   90.00
_cell.angle_gamma   90.00
#
_symmetry.space_group_name_H-M   'P 1'
#
loop_
_entity.id
_entity.type
_entity.pdbx_description
1 polymer ?
#
loop_
_entity_poly.entity_id
_entity_poly.type
_entity_poly.pdbx_seq_one_letter_code
_entity_poly.pdbx_strand_id
1 'polypeptide(L)' 'MNNFDVNLTNCDKEPIHIPGKVQSHGFLIAVNSSSLQISFVSENVND' A
#
# COMPACT_ATOMS: atom_id res chain seq x y z
N MET A 1 7.20 -13.39 4.62
CA MET A 1 6.68 -12.16 5.26
C MET A 1 6.97 -12.27 6.74
N ASN A 2 7.75 -11.37 7.31
CA ASN A 2 7.92 -11.32 8.76
C ASN A 2 6.58 -10.82 9.34
N ASN A 3 5.93 -11.61 10.19
CA ASN A 3 4.77 -11.16 10.94
C ASN A 3 5.24 -10.10 11.95
N PHE A 4 5.09 -8.83 11.58
CA PHE A 4 5.24 -7.73 12.51
C PHE A 4 3.94 -7.61 13.32
N ASP A 5 3.85 -8.37 14.41
CA ASP A 5 2.66 -8.35 15.28
C ASP A 5 2.67 -7.07 16.14
N VAL A 6 1.75 -6.16 15.80
CA VAL A 6 1.57 -4.87 16.47
C VAL A 6 0.69 -5.03 17.71
N ASN A 7 1.07 -4.36 18.80
CA ASN A 7 0.37 -4.29 20.08
C ASN A 7 0.55 -2.90 20.71
N LEU A 8 -0.02 -2.68 21.91
CA LEU A 8 0.00 -1.37 22.59
C LEU A 8 1.40 -0.85 22.97
N THR A 9 2.45 -1.68 22.91
CA THR A 9 3.82 -1.29 23.25
C THR A 9 4.71 -0.99 22.04
N ASN A 10 4.23 -1.26 20.82
CA ASN A 10 4.98 -1.05 19.58
C ASN A 10 4.11 -0.49 18.43
N CYS A 11 2.89 -0.03 18.70
CA CYS A 11 1.97 0.54 17.70
C CYS A 11 2.52 1.81 17.03
N ASP A 12 3.39 2.54 17.71
CA ASP A 12 4.11 3.70 17.17
C ASP A 12 5.09 3.35 16.05
N LYS A 13 5.49 2.07 15.94
CA LYS A 13 6.43 1.57 14.94
C LYS A 13 5.76 0.97 13.71
N GLU A 14 4.44 0.82 13.72
CA GLU A 14 3.72 0.30 12.57
C GLU A 14 3.79 1.30 11.40
N PRO A 15 4.20 0.86 10.19
CA PRO A 15 4.29 1.74 9.02
C PRO A 15 2.90 1.99 8.39
N ILE A 16 1.96 2.55 9.16
CA ILE A 16 0.56 2.75 8.75
C ILE A 16 0.41 3.67 7.52
N HIS A 17 1.39 4.53 7.26
CA HIS A 17 1.40 5.44 6.11
C HIS A 17 1.85 4.77 4.80
N ILE A 18 2.46 3.58 4.89
CA ILE A 18 2.96 2.83 3.73
C ILE A 18 2.54 1.35 3.89
N PRO A 19 1.22 1.07 3.94
CA PRO A 19 0.70 -0.28 4.21
C PRO A 19 0.95 -1.27 3.06
N GLY A 20 1.30 -0.78 1.87
CA GLY A 20 1.55 -1.60 0.68
C GLY A 20 0.30 -2.26 0.08
N LYS A 21 -0.89 -1.90 0.56
CA LYS A 21 -2.19 -2.42 0.10
C LYS A 21 -3.26 -1.33 0.15
N VAL A 22 -4.35 -1.55 -0.59
CA VAL A 22 -5.56 -0.70 -0.60
C VAL A 22 -6.79 -1.53 -0.24
N GLN A 23 -7.88 -0.87 0.17
CA GLN A 23 -9.16 -1.54 0.39
C GLN A 23 -9.78 -1.97 -0.95
N SER A 24 -10.52 -3.08 -0.96
CA SER A 24 -11.06 -3.71 -2.17
C SER A 24 -12.24 -2.98 -2.82
N HIS A 25 -12.77 -1.92 -2.21
CA HIS A 25 -13.91 -1.16 -2.74
C HIS A 25 -13.53 -0.17 -3.86
N GLY A 26 -12.25 -0.12 -4.24
CA GLY A 26 -11.73 0.65 -5.37
C GLY A 26 -10.34 0.13 -5.76
N PHE A 27 -9.69 0.79 -6.71
CA PHE A 27 -8.34 0.44 -7.17
C PHE A 27 -7.40 1.65 -7.09
N LEU A 28 -6.10 1.40 -7.11
CA LEU A 28 -5.06 2.43 -7.07
C LEU A 28 -4.09 2.27 -8.24
N ILE A 29 -3.75 3.38 -8.88
CA ILE A 29 -2.70 3.47 -9.89
C ILE A 29 -1.76 4.61 -9.49
N ALA A 30 -0.48 4.31 -9.33
CA ALA A 30 0.56 5.30 -9.08
C ALA A 30 1.35 5.55 -10.36
N VAL A 31 1.57 6.83 -10.69
CA VAL A 31 2.23 7.24 -11.92
C VAL A 31 3.42 8.14 -11.58
N ASN A 32 4.54 7.94 -12.28
CA ASN A 32 5.67 8.84 -12.20
C ASN A 32 5.30 10.20 -12.81
N SER A 33 5.44 11.28 -12.05
CA SER A 33 5.01 12.61 -12.48
C SER A 33 5.76 13.15 -13.70
N SER A 34 7.02 12.76 -13.89
CA SER A 34 7.87 13.27 -14.97
C SER A 34 7.71 12.46 -16.27
N SER A 35 7.68 11.13 -16.18
CA SER A 35 7.61 10.25 -17.36
C SER A 35 6.20 9.81 -17.72
N LEU A 36 5.23 10.05 -16.84
CA LEU A 36 3.84 9.56 -16.92
C LEU A 36 3.72 8.04 -17.02
N GLN A 37 4.77 7.31 -16.63
CA GLN A 37 4.75 5.85 -16.61
C GLN A 37 4.11 5.32 -15.32
N ILE A 38 3.27 4.29 -15.47
CA ILE A 38 2.67 3.58 -14.34
C ILE A 38 3.78 2.88 -13.55
N SER A 39 3.89 3.22 -12.27
CA SER A 39 4.89 2.67 -11.36
C SER A 39 4.32 1.55 -10.50
N PHE A 40 3.05 1.65 -10.11
CA PHE A 40 2.35 0.63 -9.33
C PHE A 40 0.87 0.56 -9.71
N VAL A 41 0.31 -0.64 -9.59
CA VAL A 41 -1.13 -0.90 -9.67
C VAL A 41 -1.55 -1.76 -8.49
N SER A 42 -2.76 -1.57 -7.97
CA SER A 42 -3.34 -2.49 -7.00
C SER A 42 -3.66 -3.85 -7.65
N GLU A 43 -3.75 -4.89 -6.82
CA GLU A 43 -4.01 -6.27 -7.27
C GLU A 43 -5.33 -6.38 -8.06
N ASN A 44 -6.36 -5.66 -7.62
CA ASN A 44 -7.72 -5.66 -8.17
C ASN A 44 -7.93 -4.65 -9.32
N VAL A 45 -6.87 -4.24 -10.03
CA VAL A 45 -6.98 -3.19 -11.06
C VAL A 45 -7.81 -3.62 -12.29
N ASN A 46 -7.93 -4.92 -12.54
CA ASN A 46 -8.64 -5.48 -13.71
C ASN A 46 -9.94 -6.21 -13.34
N ASP A 47 -10.37 -6.13 -12.08
CA ASP A 47 -11.66 -6.67 -11.64
C ASP A 47 -12.82 -5.82 -12.20
#